data_AF-A0A1I3YB46-F1
#
_entry.id   AF-A0A1I3YB46-F1
#
_cell.length_a   1.000
_cell.length_b   1.000
_cell.length_c   1.000
_cell.angle_alpha   90.00
_cell.angle_beta   90.00
_cell.angle_gamma   90.00
#
_symmetry.space_group_name_H-M   'P 1'
#
loop_
_entity.id
_entity.type
_entity.pdbx_description
1 polymer ?
#
loop_
_entity_poly.entity_id
_entity_poly.type
_entity_poly.pdbx_seq_one_letter_code
_entity_poly.pdbx_strand_id
1 'polypeptide(L)'
;MVHKVHQLPRTRRCELLDIPRSSSYYQPQPVSEEDKALMRLIDRIHLEKPYLGSRRIVDALTEHGHKTDRKRVQRLMRLMGIQAIHPGPKTSKRHPQHKIYPYLLRNLDINRANQVWASDVTYIPMASGFLYLTVIMDWHSRKVLSWRVSNSLDVSFCVDALEEAIYRYGTPNIFNTDQGSQYTSEAFTKVLKNHGINISMDGKGAWRDNVFVERLWRSVKYEEVYLNAY
;
A
#
# COMPACT_ATOMS: atom_id res chain seq x y z
N MET A 1 24.61 32.74 4.52
CA MET A 1 25.08 32.66 5.91
C MET A 1 25.26 34.09 6.42
N VAL A 2 24.62 34.48 7.51
CA VAL A 2 24.69 35.88 8.00
C VAL A 2 26.06 36.09 8.65
N HIS A 3 26.97 36.80 7.98
CA HIS A 3 28.34 37.05 8.48
C HIS A 3 28.29 37.70 9.88
N LYS A 4 29.16 37.26 10.80
CA LYS A 4 29.17 37.74 12.19
C LYS A 4 29.51 39.23 12.30
N VAL A 5 30.29 39.76 11.36
CA VAL A 5 30.62 41.19 11.25
C VAL A 5 29.81 41.79 10.11
N HIS A 6 28.92 42.72 10.42
CA HIS A 6 28.15 43.47 9.43
C HIS A 6 27.74 44.82 10.03
N GLN A 7 27.71 45.87 9.21
CA GLN A 7 27.34 47.23 9.61
C GLN A 7 25.87 47.37 10.07
N LEU A 8 25.05 46.33 9.90
CA LEU A 8 23.62 46.35 10.21
C LEU A 8 23.32 45.37 11.36
N PRO A 9 22.49 45.77 12.34
CA PRO A 9 22.01 44.87 13.38
C PRO A 9 21.38 43.61 12.80
N ARG A 10 21.55 42.48 13.49
CA ARG A 10 21.03 41.17 13.04
C ARG A 10 19.52 41.20 12.80
N THR A 11 18.76 41.95 13.62
CA THR A 11 17.33 42.19 13.46
C THR A 11 17.02 42.84 12.11
N ARG A 12 17.73 43.93 11.77
CA ARG A 12 17.55 44.64 10.50
C ARG A 12 17.89 43.77 9.29
N ARG A 13 18.89 42.90 9.41
CA ARG A 13 19.24 41.93 8.36
C ARG A 13 18.18 40.85 8.18
N CYS A 14 17.56 40.38 9.25
CA CYS A 14 16.47 39.41 9.19
C CYS A 14 15.22 40.02 8.55
N GLU A 15 14.90 41.27 8.88
CA GLU A 15 13.81 42.04 8.23
C GLU A 15 14.06 42.24 6.73
N LEU A 16 15.27 42.68 6.34
CA LEU A 16 15.61 42.94 4.95
C LEU A 16 15.60 41.67 4.07
N LEU A 17 15.86 40.50 4.67
CA LEU A 17 15.89 39.22 3.98
C LEU A 17 14.60 38.41 4.12
N ASP A 18 13.61 38.95 4.84
CA ASP A 18 12.35 38.26 5.19
C ASP A 18 12.57 36.87 5.84
N ILE A 19 13.54 36.78 6.75
CA ILE A 19 13.88 35.54 7.47
C ILE A 19 13.50 35.69 8.96
N PRO A 20 12.85 34.68 9.57
CA PRO A 20 12.60 34.67 11.01
C PRO A 20 13.89 34.84 11.83
N ARG A 21 13.85 35.71 12.85
CA ARG A 21 15.00 35.99 13.73
C ARG A 21 15.54 34.72 14.41
N SER A 22 14.68 33.76 14.73
CA SER A 22 15.03 32.46 15.31
C SER A 22 15.98 31.65 14.40
N SER A 23 15.69 31.62 13.10
CA SER A 23 16.51 30.93 12.08
C SER A 23 17.90 31.55 11.95
N SER A 24 18.05 32.83 12.28
CA SER A 24 19.35 33.50 12.21
C SER A 24 20.36 32.93 13.20
N TYR A 25 19.92 32.42 14.37
CA TYR A 25 20.76 31.81 15.41
C TYR A 25 21.25 30.41 15.07
N TYR A 26 20.59 29.74 14.12
CA TYR A 26 20.96 28.41 13.69
C TYR A 26 22.29 28.43 12.95
N GLN A 27 23.28 27.74 13.48
CA GLN A 27 24.51 27.42 12.76
C GLN A 27 24.33 26.03 12.13
N PRO A 28 24.45 25.89 10.80
CA PRO A 28 24.41 24.60 10.15
C PRO A 28 25.51 23.72 10.74
N GLN A 29 25.12 22.63 11.40
CA GLN A 29 26.09 21.63 11.81
C GLN A 29 26.40 20.72 10.62
N PRO A 30 27.69 20.41 10.36
CA PRO A 30 28.02 19.42 9.36
C PRO A 30 27.41 18.07 9.73
N VAL A 31 26.99 17.33 8.72
CA VAL A 31 26.52 15.96 8.90
C VAL A 31 27.67 15.12 9.46
N SER A 32 27.43 14.40 10.56
CA SER A 32 28.47 13.54 11.18
C SER A 32 28.90 12.42 10.24
N GLU A 33 30.11 11.89 10.40
CA GLU A 33 30.58 10.76 9.60
C GLU A 33 29.68 9.51 9.75
N GLU A 34 29.12 9.30 10.94
CA GLU A 34 28.10 8.27 11.16
C GLU A 34 26.82 8.51 10.35
N ASP A 35 26.32 9.75 10.32
CA ASP A 35 25.15 10.08 9.51
C ASP A 35 25.46 9.94 8.01
N LYS A 36 26.68 10.29 7.56
CA LYS A 36 27.11 10.08 6.17
C LYS A 36 27.16 8.59 5.81
N ALA A 37 27.70 7.74 6.69
CA ALA A 37 27.71 6.30 6.48
C ALA A 37 26.28 5.75 6.38
N LEU A 38 25.40 6.20 7.27
CA LEU A 38 23.99 5.82 7.25
C LEU A 38 23.26 6.33 6.00
N MET A 39 23.55 7.56 5.55
CA MET A 39 23.01 8.12 4.31
C MET A 39 23.41 7.28 3.09
N ARG A 40 24.66 6.79 3.00
CA ARG A 40 25.08 5.89 1.90
C ARG A 40 24.30 4.57 1.89
N LEU A 41 23.99 4.03 3.06
CA LEU A 41 23.21 2.81 3.16
C LEU A 41 21.74 3.06 2.80
N ILE A 42 21.16 4.17 3.26
CA ILE A 42 19.81 4.61 2.87
C ILE A 42 19.74 4.80 1.35
N ASP A 43 20.76 5.41 0.74
CA ASP A 43 20.83 5.62 -0.71
C ASP A 43 20.83 4.30 -1.47
N ARG A 44 21.67 3.33 -1.06
CA ARG A 44 21.71 1.99 -1.65
C ARG A 44 20.36 1.27 -1.54
N ILE A 45 19.77 1.28 -0.34
CA ILE A 45 18.44 0.70 -0.11
C ILE A 45 17.38 1.39 -0.97
N HIS A 46 17.46 2.70 -1.14
CA HIS A 46 16.50 3.45 -1.96
C HIS A 46 16.68 3.19 -3.46
N LEU A 47 17.91 3.05 -3.94
CA LEU A 47 18.20 2.67 -5.33
C LEU A 47 17.64 1.28 -5.66
N GLU A 48 17.74 0.33 -4.74
CA GLU A 48 17.17 -1.00 -4.91
C GLU A 48 15.65 -1.02 -4.71
N LYS A 49 15.13 -0.24 -3.76
CA LYS A 49 13.73 -0.28 -3.31
C LYS A 49 13.16 1.14 -3.12
N PRO A 50 12.91 1.90 -4.19
CA PRO A 50 12.54 3.32 -4.13
C PRO A 50 11.15 3.60 -3.54
N TYR A 51 10.34 2.57 -3.33
CA TYR A 51 9.02 2.61 -2.68
C TYR A 51 9.07 2.60 -1.14
N LEU A 52 10.23 2.34 -0.53
CA LEU A 52 10.36 2.29 0.93
C LEU A 52 10.31 3.69 1.54
N GLY A 53 9.30 3.91 2.38
CA GLY A 53 9.25 5.08 3.26
C GLY A 53 10.10 4.91 4.52
N SER A 54 10.26 5.98 5.29
CA SER A 54 11.11 6.01 6.49
C SER A 54 10.90 4.87 7.47
N ARG A 55 9.68 4.35 7.58
CA ARG A 55 9.37 3.21 8.45
C ARG A 55 10.04 1.92 7.97
N ARG A 56 9.89 1.57 6.69
CA ARG A 56 10.48 0.35 6.14
C ARG A 56 11.97 0.48 5.88
N ILE A 57 12.48 1.70 5.71
CA ILE A 57 13.92 1.94 5.69
C ILE A 57 14.53 1.61 7.06
N VAL A 58 13.87 1.93 8.18
CA VAL A 58 14.34 1.48 9.51
C VAL A 58 14.41 -0.04 9.59
N ASP A 59 13.39 -0.73 9.10
CA ASP A 59 13.35 -2.20 9.09
C ASP A 59 14.49 -2.77 8.23
N ALA A 60 14.66 -2.25 7.01
CA ALA A 60 15.76 -2.65 6.11
C ALA A 60 17.15 -2.34 6.69
N LEU A 61 17.33 -1.19 7.35
CA LEU A 61 18.58 -0.86 8.06
C LEU A 61 18.84 -1.84 9.20
N THR A 62 17.80 -2.25 9.91
CA THR A 62 17.90 -3.23 10.99
C THR A 62 18.31 -4.61 10.47
N GLU A 63 17.79 -5.05 9.32
CA GLU A 63 18.22 -6.26 8.62
C GLU A 63 19.70 -6.21 8.22
N HIS A 64 20.22 -5.02 7.91
CA HIS A 64 21.64 -4.77 7.62
C HIS A 64 22.50 -4.54 8.89
N GLY A 65 21.96 -4.81 10.09
CA GLY A 65 22.69 -4.68 11.36
C GLY A 65 22.72 -3.26 11.95
N HIS A 66 22.04 -2.29 11.34
CA HIS A 66 22.00 -0.90 11.78
C HIS A 66 20.68 -0.53 12.46
N LYS A 67 20.64 -0.62 13.80
CA LYS A 67 19.49 -0.14 14.58
C LYS A 67 19.47 1.39 14.62
N THR A 68 18.39 2.01 14.16
CA THR A 68 18.23 3.48 14.16
C THR A 68 16.78 3.89 14.37
N ASP A 69 16.58 5.03 15.03
CA ASP A 69 15.25 5.62 15.21
C ASP A 69 14.65 6.20 13.92
N ARG A 70 13.33 6.09 13.79
CA ARG A 70 12.58 6.59 12.63
C ARG A 70 12.75 8.09 12.42
N LYS A 71 12.85 8.91 13.47
CA LYS A 71 13.04 10.37 13.32
C LYS A 71 14.41 10.69 12.73
N ARG A 72 15.45 9.92 13.07
CA ARG A 72 16.78 10.05 12.46
C ARG A 72 16.72 9.71 10.98
N VAL A 73 16.13 8.56 10.61
CA VAL A 73 15.95 8.19 9.19
C VAL A 73 15.16 9.25 8.43
N GLN A 74 14.05 9.73 8.99
CA GLN A 74 13.22 10.77 8.35
C GLN A 74 13.98 12.09 8.14
N ARG A 75 14.80 12.51 9.12
CA ARG A 75 15.68 13.68 8.99
C ARG A 75 16.70 13.48 7.87
N LEU A 76 17.37 12.32 7.82
CA LEU A 76 18.39 12.04 6.81
C LEU A 76 17.81 11.93 5.40
N MET A 77 16.69 11.21 5.22
CA MET A 77 15.96 11.17 3.94
C MET A 77 15.61 12.57 3.45
N ARG A 78 15.14 13.45 4.35
CA ARG A 78 14.85 14.85 4.01
C ARG A 78 16.09 15.63 3.60
N LEU A 79 17.22 15.45 4.27
CA LEU A 79 18.50 16.08 3.90
C LEU A 79 19.01 15.59 2.53
N MET A 80 18.75 14.32 2.19
CA MET A 80 19.13 13.72 0.90
C MET A 80 18.15 14.05 -0.24
N GLY A 81 16.98 14.62 0.06
CA GLY A 81 15.91 14.81 -0.92
C GLY A 81 15.24 13.49 -1.34
N ILE A 82 15.41 12.42 -0.57
CA ILE A 82 14.83 11.10 -0.86
C ILE A 82 13.42 11.01 -0.28
N GLN A 83 12.48 10.56 -1.11
CA GLN A 83 11.11 10.27 -0.72
C GLN A 83 10.62 8.97 -1.36
N ALA A 84 9.72 8.28 -0.69
CA ALA A 84 9.11 7.07 -1.25
C ALA A 84 8.25 7.42 -2.47
N ILE A 85 8.56 6.81 -3.61
CA ILE A 85 7.82 7.03 -4.85
C ILE A 85 6.48 6.29 -4.77
N HIS A 86 5.37 7.03 -4.91
CA HIS A 86 4.01 6.50 -4.99
C HIS A 86 3.10 7.47 -5.78
N PRO A 87 2.17 6.99 -6.62
CA PRO A 87 1.20 7.78 -7.35
C PRO A 87 0.02 8.17 -6.45
N GLY A 88 -0.67 9.22 -6.88
CA GLY A 88 -1.89 9.74 -6.27
C GLY A 88 -3.15 8.92 -6.59
N PRO A 89 -4.28 9.24 -5.95
CA PRO A 89 -5.50 8.43 -6.03
C PRO A 89 -6.14 8.49 -7.43
N LYS A 90 -6.52 7.31 -7.96
CA LYS A 90 -7.53 7.17 -9.02
C LYS A 90 -8.53 6.09 -8.64
N THR A 91 -9.81 6.42 -8.85
CA THR A 91 -10.96 5.57 -8.54
C THR A 91 -11.62 5.12 -9.85
N SER A 92 -11.85 3.81 -9.98
CA SER A 92 -12.72 3.23 -11.01
C SER A 92 -14.20 3.51 -10.66
N LYS A 93 -15.07 3.54 -11.68
CA LYS A 93 -16.52 3.79 -11.52
C LYS A 93 -17.34 2.49 -11.70
N ARG A 94 -18.46 2.42 -10.99
CA ARG A 94 -19.35 1.27 -10.83
C ARG A 94 -20.25 1.00 -12.05
N HIS A 95 -20.68 -0.26 -12.23
CA HIS A 95 -21.71 -0.68 -13.17
C HIS A 95 -23.08 -0.91 -12.46
N PRO A 96 -24.25 -0.58 -13.04
CA PRO A 96 -25.48 -0.33 -12.25
C PRO A 96 -26.45 -1.50 -12.00
N GLN A 97 -26.23 -2.72 -12.54
CA GLN A 97 -27.35 -3.68 -12.72
C GLN A 97 -27.32 -4.98 -11.88
N HIS A 98 -26.40 -5.16 -10.95
CA HIS A 98 -26.31 -6.42 -10.19
C HIS A 98 -26.86 -6.36 -8.76
N LYS A 99 -27.30 -7.53 -8.23
CA LYS A 99 -27.81 -7.67 -6.87
C LYS A 99 -26.69 -7.42 -5.84
N ILE A 100 -26.94 -6.46 -4.96
CA ILE A 100 -26.04 -6.10 -3.86
C ILE A 100 -26.40 -6.91 -2.61
N TYR A 101 -25.40 -7.50 -1.97
CA TYR A 101 -25.56 -8.24 -0.71
C TYR A 101 -25.28 -7.32 0.50
N PRO A 102 -25.86 -7.61 1.68
CA PRO A 102 -25.60 -6.83 2.87
C PRO A 102 -24.14 -6.98 3.31
N TYR A 103 -23.64 -5.96 4.00
CA TYR A 103 -22.31 -5.98 4.60
C TYR A 103 -22.36 -6.70 5.96
N LEU A 104 -21.60 -7.80 6.11
CA LEU A 104 -21.69 -8.71 7.26
C LEU A 104 -20.55 -8.58 8.28
N LEU A 105 -19.52 -7.78 7.99
CA LEU A 105 -18.33 -7.66 8.84
C LEU A 105 -18.52 -6.66 9.99
N ARG A 106 -19.67 -5.96 10.06
CA ARG A 106 -19.93 -4.97 11.11
C ARG A 106 -19.98 -5.65 12.48
N ASN A 107 -19.12 -5.20 13.40
CA ASN A 107 -19.00 -5.75 14.76
C ASN A 107 -18.62 -7.24 14.80
N LEU A 108 -18.06 -7.77 13.71
CA LEU A 108 -17.58 -9.14 13.68
C LEU A 108 -16.13 -9.18 14.19
N ASP A 109 -15.90 -9.91 15.28
CA ASP A 109 -14.54 -10.22 15.71
C ASP A 109 -13.97 -11.35 14.84
N ILE A 110 -12.92 -11.04 14.07
CA ILE A 110 -12.27 -11.98 13.15
C ILE A 110 -10.97 -12.47 13.78
N ASN A 111 -11.04 -13.63 14.43
CA ASN A 111 -9.98 -14.14 15.32
C ASN A 111 -9.46 -15.55 14.94
N ARG A 112 -9.89 -16.08 13.79
CA ARG A 112 -9.37 -17.34 13.24
C ARG A 112 -9.29 -17.33 11.72
N ALA A 113 -8.41 -18.16 11.18
CA ALA A 113 -8.35 -18.43 9.73
C ALA A 113 -9.66 -19.05 9.22
N ASN A 114 -9.97 -18.81 7.95
CA ASN A 114 -11.18 -19.27 7.26
C ASN A 114 -12.49 -18.74 7.87
N GLN A 115 -12.45 -17.69 8.70
CA GLN A 115 -13.66 -17.01 9.12
C GLN A 115 -14.15 -16.04 8.05
N VAL A 116 -13.24 -15.24 7.50
CA VAL A 116 -13.55 -14.27 6.45
C VAL A 116 -12.46 -14.34 5.40
N TRP A 117 -12.85 -14.54 4.15
CA TRP A 117 -11.98 -14.32 3.00
C TRP A 117 -12.38 -13.02 2.30
N ALA A 118 -11.40 -12.37 1.67
CA ALA A 118 -11.59 -11.17 0.90
C ALA A 118 -11.00 -11.32 -0.50
N SER A 119 -11.61 -10.67 -1.49
CA SER A 119 -11.14 -10.66 -2.88
C SER A 119 -11.28 -9.28 -3.48
N ASP A 120 -10.32 -8.92 -4.33
CA ASP A 120 -10.34 -7.71 -5.15
C ASP A 120 -9.64 -7.97 -6.48
N VAL A 121 -9.90 -7.12 -7.49
CA VAL A 121 -9.21 -7.16 -8.78
C VAL A 121 -8.41 -5.88 -8.97
N THR A 122 -7.19 -6.02 -9.49
CA THR A 122 -6.33 -4.89 -9.79
C THR A 122 -5.74 -4.99 -11.19
N TYR A 123 -5.50 -3.83 -11.82
CA TYR A 123 -4.89 -3.73 -13.15
C TYR A 123 -3.36 -3.69 -13.04
N ILE A 124 -2.68 -4.50 -13.83
CA ILE A 124 -1.23 -4.50 -14.02
C ILE A 124 -0.96 -3.84 -15.39
N PRO A 125 -0.35 -2.65 -15.46
CA PRO A 125 0.09 -2.08 -16.73
C PRO A 125 1.12 -2.98 -17.41
N MET A 126 0.98 -3.11 -18.72
CA MET A 126 1.93 -3.78 -19.61
C MET A 126 2.45 -2.78 -20.66
N ALA A 127 3.52 -3.12 -21.38
CA ALA A 127 4.07 -2.30 -22.46
C ALA A 127 3.01 -1.95 -23.52
N SER A 128 2.06 -2.86 -23.74
CA SER A 128 0.84 -2.63 -24.50
C SER A 128 -0.37 -3.16 -23.74
N GLY A 129 -1.23 -2.25 -23.28
CA GLY A 129 -2.47 -2.60 -22.58
C GLY A 129 -2.28 -2.91 -21.08
N PHE A 130 -3.16 -3.76 -20.55
CA PHE A 130 -3.20 -4.10 -19.13
C PHE A 130 -3.59 -5.57 -18.95
N LEU A 131 -3.07 -6.19 -17.90
CA LEU A 131 -3.58 -7.45 -17.36
C LEU A 131 -4.39 -7.21 -16.10
N TYR A 132 -5.26 -8.15 -15.76
CA TYR A 132 -6.11 -8.13 -14.57
C TYR A 132 -5.64 -9.21 -13.61
N LEU A 133 -5.30 -8.83 -12.40
CA LEU A 133 -4.90 -9.73 -11.32
C LEU A 133 -6.00 -9.76 -10.26
N THR A 134 -6.47 -10.96 -9.92
CA THR A 134 -7.37 -11.20 -8.78
C THR A 134 -6.65 -12.01 -7.72
N VAL A 135 -7.01 -11.78 -6.46
CA VAL A 135 -6.48 -12.52 -5.31
C VAL A 135 -7.61 -12.92 -4.39
N ILE A 136 -7.45 -14.07 -3.74
CA ILE A 136 -8.27 -14.46 -2.61
C ILE A 136 -7.37 -14.55 -1.40
N MET A 137 -7.71 -13.74 -0.40
CA MET A 137 -6.92 -13.60 0.82
C MET A 137 -7.75 -14.01 2.03
N ASP A 138 -7.15 -14.78 2.93
CA ASP A 138 -7.72 -14.98 4.26
C ASP A 138 -7.50 -13.74 5.12
N TRP A 139 -8.59 -13.23 5.71
CA TRP A 139 -8.52 -11.99 6.48
C TRP A 139 -7.67 -12.20 7.72
N HIS A 140 -7.91 -13.21 8.56
CA HIS A 140 -7.16 -13.33 9.83
C HIS A 140 -5.64 -13.50 9.62
N SER A 141 -5.24 -14.47 8.80
CA SER A 141 -3.83 -14.83 8.57
C SER A 141 -3.09 -13.93 7.59
N ARG A 142 -3.81 -13.10 6.81
CA ARG A 142 -3.27 -12.28 5.70
C ARG A 142 -2.66 -13.10 4.56
N LYS A 143 -2.88 -14.42 4.55
CA LYS A 143 -2.34 -15.31 3.54
C LYS A 143 -3.12 -15.15 2.23
N VAL A 144 -2.40 -14.98 1.13
CA VAL A 144 -2.97 -15.16 -0.22
C VAL A 144 -3.18 -16.65 -0.44
N LEU A 145 -4.45 -17.06 -0.54
CA LEU A 145 -4.86 -18.45 -0.72
C LEU A 145 -4.73 -18.87 -2.18
N SER A 146 -5.18 -18.00 -3.09
CA SER A 146 -5.08 -18.19 -4.53
C SER A 146 -5.02 -16.83 -5.24
N TRP A 147 -4.55 -16.84 -6.49
CA TRP A 147 -4.54 -15.68 -7.36
C TRP A 147 -4.55 -16.13 -8.83
N ARG A 148 -5.05 -15.27 -9.72
CA ARG A 148 -5.08 -15.51 -11.17
C ARG A 148 -4.84 -14.21 -11.92
N VAL A 149 -4.20 -14.33 -13.08
CA VAL A 149 -4.01 -13.24 -14.03
C VAL A 149 -4.77 -13.56 -15.30
N SER A 150 -5.41 -12.53 -15.87
CA SER A 150 -6.17 -12.61 -17.11
C SER A 150 -5.89 -11.40 -17.99
N ASN A 151 -5.98 -11.56 -19.30
CA ASN A 151 -5.95 -10.47 -20.27
C ASN A 151 -7.34 -9.84 -20.51
N SER A 152 -8.38 -10.39 -19.89
CA SER A 152 -9.75 -9.89 -19.93
C SER A 152 -10.33 -9.78 -18.52
N LEU A 153 -11.16 -8.76 -18.27
CA LEU A 153 -11.88 -8.57 -17.01
C LEU A 153 -13.13 -9.47 -16.91
N ASP A 154 -13.04 -10.67 -17.46
CA ASP A 154 -14.09 -11.69 -17.43
C ASP A 154 -14.27 -12.26 -16.00
N VAL A 155 -15.39 -12.92 -15.74
CA VAL A 155 -15.67 -13.48 -14.41
C VAL A 155 -14.92 -14.81 -14.16
N SER A 156 -14.61 -15.57 -15.21
CA SER A 156 -14.03 -16.92 -15.13
C SER A 156 -12.78 -16.98 -14.25
N PHE A 157 -11.81 -16.09 -14.46
CA PHE A 157 -10.56 -16.14 -13.70
C PHE A 157 -10.74 -15.86 -12.19
N CYS A 158 -11.77 -15.08 -11.81
CA CYS A 158 -12.15 -14.91 -10.40
C CYS A 158 -12.80 -16.18 -9.84
N VAL A 159 -13.61 -16.87 -10.63
CA VAL A 159 -14.20 -18.17 -10.25
C VAL A 159 -13.11 -19.23 -10.08
N ASP A 160 -12.17 -19.34 -11.01
CA ASP A 160 -11.06 -20.30 -10.95
C ASP A 160 -10.19 -20.09 -9.70
N ALA A 161 -9.93 -18.82 -9.35
CA ALA A 161 -9.22 -18.49 -8.12
C ALA A 161 -10.02 -18.95 -6.88
N LEU A 162 -11.35 -18.74 -6.88
CA LEU A 162 -12.24 -19.14 -5.78
C LEU A 162 -12.30 -20.64 -5.60
N GLU A 163 -12.49 -21.37 -6.69
CA GLU A 163 -12.53 -22.84 -6.66
C GLU A 163 -11.19 -23.43 -6.21
N GLU A 164 -10.06 -22.88 -6.66
CA GLU A 164 -8.74 -23.32 -6.17
C GLU A 164 -8.57 -23.06 -4.66
N ALA A 165 -8.97 -21.88 -4.18
CA ALA A 165 -8.88 -21.56 -2.75
C ALA A 165 -9.75 -22.52 -1.93
N ILE A 166 -10.99 -22.76 -2.36
CA ILE A 166 -11.92 -23.67 -1.70
C ILE A 166 -11.35 -25.10 -1.69
N TYR A 167 -10.85 -25.57 -2.83
CA TYR A 167 -10.27 -26.90 -2.97
C TYR A 167 -9.09 -27.12 -2.01
N ARG A 168 -8.20 -26.12 -1.87
CA ARG A 168 -6.99 -26.25 -1.04
C ARG A 168 -7.20 -25.98 0.44
N TYR A 169 -8.10 -25.06 0.78
CA TYR A 169 -8.19 -24.52 2.14
C TYR A 169 -9.55 -24.69 2.80
N GLY A 170 -10.50 -25.35 2.12
CA GLY A 170 -11.88 -25.49 2.59
C GLY A 170 -12.70 -24.22 2.36
N THR A 171 -13.84 -24.09 3.03
CA THR A 171 -14.74 -22.96 2.82
C THR A 171 -14.62 -21.94 3.96
N PRO A 172 -14.70 -20.62 3.67
CA PRO A 172 -14.82 -19.62 4.71
C PRO A 172 -16.27 -19.51 5.24
N ASN A 173 -16.46 -18.94 6.43
CA ASN A 173 -17.79 -18.58 6.90
C ASN A 173 -18.41 -17.44 6.07
N ILE A 174 -17.60 -16.43 5.72
CA ILE A 174 -18.00 -15.24 4.97
C ILE A 174 -16.99 -14.97 3.86
N PHE A 175 -17.48 -14.56 2.69
CA PHE A 175 -16.67 -14.03 1.60
C PHE A 175 -17.02 -12.56 1.38
N ASN A 176 -16.05 -11.66 1.55
CA ASN A 176 -16.23 -10.22 1.41
C ASN A 176 -15.60 -9.69 0.13
N THR A 177 -16.36 -8.92 -0.65
CA THR A 177 -15.86 -8.27 -1.86
C THR A 177 -16.37 -6.83 -1.95
N ASP A 178 -15.81 -6.07 -2.88
CA ASP A 178 -16.47 -4.86 -3.32
C ASP A 178 -17.75 -5.19 -4.14
N GLN A 179 -18.39 -4.14 -4.67
CA GLN A 179 -19.59 -4.26 -5.50
C GLN A 179 -19.25 -4.30 -7.00
N GLY A 180 -18.06 -4.78 -7.37
CA GLY A 180 -17.64 -4.94 -8.76
C GLY A 180 -18.54 -5.92 -9.54
N SER A 181 -18.63 -5.74 -10.86
CA SER A 181 -19.48 -6.57 -11.73
C SER A 181 -19.09 -8.06 -11.69
N GLN A 182 -17.81 -8.35 -11.45
CA GLN A 182 -17.29 -9.72 -11.37
C GLN A 182 -17.84 -10.44 -10.14
N TYR A 183 -17.80 -9.78 -8.98
CA TYR A 183 -18.23 -10.36 -7.70
C TYR A 183 -19.75 -10.36 -7.50
N THR A 184 -20.44 -9.49 -8.24
CA THR A 184 -21.90 -9.42 -8.25
C THR A 184 -22.54 -10.28 -9.36
N SER A 185 -21.72 -10.96 -10.17
CA SER A 185 -22.17 -11.89 -11.21
C SER A 185 -22.84 -13.14 -10.64
N GLU A 186 -23.73 -13.75 -11.43
CA GLU A 186 -24.38 -15.00 -11.04
C GLU A 186 -23.37 -16.16 -10.96
N ALA A 187 -22.43 -16.23 -11.92
CA ALA A 187 -21.41 -17.28 -11.93
C ALA A 187 -20.59 -17.30 -10.62
N PHE A 188 -20.12 -16.14 -10.16
CA PHE A 188 -19.35 -16.04 -8.92
C PHE A 188 -20.21 -16.33 -7.68
N THR A 189 -21.38 -15.68 -7.58
CA THR A 189 -22.24 -15.84 -6.39
C THR A 189 -22.86 -17.23 -6.28
N LYS A 190 -23.03 -17.96 -7.39
CA LYS A 190 -23.48 -19.35 -7.40
C LYS A 190 -22.48 -20.29 -6.75
N VAL A 191 -21.18 -20.12 -6.99
CA VAL A 191 -20.13 -20.90 -6.32
C VAL A 191 -20.21 -20.70 -4.81
N LEU A 192 -20.29 -19.44 -4.34
CA LEU A 192 -20.39 -19.14 -2.91
C LEU A 192 -21.64 -19.79 -2.27
N LYS A 193 -22.80 -19.69 -2.93
CA LYS A 193 -24.05 -20.29 -2.45
C LYS A 193 -23.99 -21.82 -2.42
N ASN A 194 -23.44 -22.45 -3.45
CA ASN A 194 -23.30 -23.91 -3.52
C ASN A 194 -22.45 -24.47 -2.38
N HIS A 195 -21.48 -23.67 -1.89
CA HIS A 195 -20.64 -24.01 -0.76
C HIS A 195 -21.16 -23.51 0.60
N GLY A 196 -22.36 -22.93 0.66
CA GLY A 196 -22.95 -22.41 1.90
C GLY A 196 -22.21 -21.21 2.49
N ILE A 197 -21.43 -20.48 1.69
CA ILE A 197 -20.63 -19.34 2.11
C ILE A 197 -21.50 -18.08 2.14
N ASN A 198 -21.46 -17.33 3.25
CA ASN A 198 -22.20 -16.07 3.34
C ASN A 198 -21.53 -14.97 2.51
N ILE A 199 -22.31 -14.32 1.66
CA ILE A 199 -21.82 -13.26 0.77
C ILE A 199 -21.94 -11.92 1.49
N SER A 200 -20.82 -11.23 1.63
CA SER A 200 -20.73 -9.86 2.16
C SER A 200 -20.20 -8.93 1.08
N MET A 201 -20.78 -7.74 0.96
CA MET A 201 -20.30 -6.72 0.01
C MET A 201 -20.11 -5.37 0.68
N ASP A 202 -19.02 -4.69 0.33
CA ASP A 202 -18.68 -3.39 0.90
C ASP A 202 -19.73 -2.34 0.55
N GLY A 203 -20.28 -1.69 1.59
CA GLY A 203 -21.15 -0.53 1.45
C GLY A 203 -20.37 0.75 1.12
N LYS A 204 -21.10 1.83 0.81
CA LYS A 204 -20.51 3.17 0.65
C LYS A 204 -19.82 3.57 1.96
N GLY A 205 -18.49 3.71 1.96
CA GLY A 205 -17.70 4.09 3.13
C GLY A 205 -17.09 2.93 3.94
N ALA A 206 -17.23 1.67 3.51
CA ALA A 206 -16.68 0.48 4.19
C ALA A 206 -15.23 0.13 3.76
N TRP A 207 -14.40 1.12 3.43
CA TRP A 207 -13.04 0.95 2.94
C TRP A 207 -12.10 0.15 3.87
N ARG A 208 -12.47 0.02 5.15
CA ARG A 208 -11.62 -0.60 6.18
C ARG A 208 -11.46 -2.10 6.00
N ASP A 209 -12.38 -2.77 5.31
CA ASP A 209 -12.40 -4.24 5.30
C ASP A 209 -11.62 -4.84 4.15
N ASN A 210 -11.51 -4.09 3.04
CA ASN A 210 -10.61 -4.40 1.94
C ASN A 210 -9.18 -3.90 2.17
N VAL A 211 -8.89 -3.26 3.31
CA VAL A 211 -7.59 -2.61 3.59
C VAL A 211 -6.39 -3.55 3.46
N PHE A 212 -6.58 -4.85 3.70
CA PHE A 212 -5.51 -5.84 3.60
C PHE A 212 -5.21 -6.23 2.16
N VAL A 213 -6.24 -6.34 1.33
CA VAL A 213 -6.08 -6.57 -0.10
C VAL A 213 -5.54 -5.30 -0.77
N GLU A 214 -6.03 -4.12 -0.40
CA GLU A 214 -5.45 -2.83 -0.83
C GLU A 214 -3.97 -2.71 -0.44
N ARG A 215 -3.60 -3.17 0.77
CA ARG A 215 -2.21 -3.21 1.21
C ARG A 215 -1.37 -4.22 0.43
N LEU A 216 -1.95 -5.35 0.03
CA LEU A 216 -1.30 -6.28 -0.90
C LEU A 216 -1.09 -5.60 -2.26
N TRP A 217 -2.07 -4.91 -2.81
CA TRP A 217 -1.92 -4.16 -4.06
C TRP A 217 -0.85 -3.10 -3.98
N ARG A 218 -0.75 -2.41 -2.85
CA ARG A 218 0.36 -1.53 -2.60
C ARG A 218 1.69 -2.27 -2.74
N SER A 219 1.80 -3.46 -2.17
CA SER A 219 3.04 -4.26 -2.26
C SER A 219 3.30 -4.71 -3.70
N VAL A 220 2.35 -5.38 -4.35
CA VAL A 220 2.52 -5.88 -5.72
C VAL A 220 2.82 -4.73 -6.71
N LYS A 221 2.07 -3.63 -6.64
CA LYS A 221 2.20 -2.56 -7.63
C LYS A 221 3.44 -1.71 -7.44
N TYR A 222 3.73 -1.30 -6.20
CA TYR A 222 4.84 -0.37 -5.95
C TYR A 222 6.18 -1.05 -5.82
N GLU A 223 6.18 -2.32 -5.39
CA GLU A 223 7.42 -3.03 -5.13
C GLU A 223 7.91 -3.79 -6.36
N GLU A 224 7.00 -4.15 -7.28
CA GLU A 224 7.33 -4.95 -8.45
C GLU A 224 6.90 -4.24 -9.75
N VAL A 225 5.59 -4.10 -9.96
CA VAL A 225 5.04 -3.75 -11.28
C VAL A 225 5.50 -2.39 -11.79
N TYR A 226 5.44 -1.35 -10.97
CA TYR A 226 5.79 0.01 -11.40
C TYR A 226 7.29 0.26 -11.51
N LEU A 227 8.12 -0.62 -10.94
CA LEU A 227 9.57 -0.53 -11.09
C LEU A 227 10.05 -1.23 -12.37
N ASN A 228 9.46 -2.39 -12.68
CA ASN A 228 9.95 -3.26 -13.74
C ASN A 228 9.31 -2.99 -15.11
N ALA A 229 8.25 -2.17 -15.16
CA ALA A 229 7.61 -1.70 -16.41
C ALA A 229 7.44 -2.84 -17.44
N TYR A 230 6.68 -3.86 -17.05
CA TYR A 230 6.22 -4.94 -17.93
C TYR A 230 5.43 -4.43 -19.12
#